data_AF-I6QZ38-F1
#
_entry.id   AF-I6QZ38-F1
#
_cell.length_a   1.000
_cell.length_b   1.000
_cell.length_c   1.000
_cell.angle_alpha   90.00
_cell.angle_beta   90.00
_cell.angle_gamma   90.00
#
_symmetry.space_group_name_H-M   'P 1'
#
loop_
_entity.id
_entity.type
_entity.pdbx_description
1 polymer ?
#
loop_
_entity_poly.entity_id
_entity_poly.type
_entity_poly.pdbx_seq_one_letter_code
_entity_poly.pdbx_strand_id
1 'polypeptide(L)'
;RFAAVIMRIREPKTTALIFASGKMVCTGAKSEDHSKLAARKYARIVQKLGFPAKFKDFKIQNIVGSCDVKFPIRLEGLAYSHGAFSSY
;
A
#
# COMPACT_ATOMS: atom_id res chain seq x y z
N ARG A 1 13.54 15.79 6.13
CA ARG A 1 13.50 14.64 7.07
C ARG A 1 12.04 14.17 7.15
N PHE A 2 11.75 12.88 6.95
CA PHE A 2 10.36 12.39 6.94
C PHE A 2 9.87 12.14 8.37
N ALA A 3 8.68 12.63 8.72
CA ALA A 3 8.11 12.59 10.07
C ALA A 3 7.38 11.26 10.38
N ALA A 4 8.04 10.12 10.11
CA ALA A 4 7.53 8.80 10.45
C ALA A 4 8.66 7.79 10.64
N VAL A 5 8.40 6.76 11.45
CA VAL A 5 9.28 5.58 11.55
C VAL A 5 8.97 4.64 10.39
N ILE A 6 10.01 4.21 9.68
CA ILE A 6 9.90 3.20 8.62
C ILE A 6 10.23 1.83 9.21
N MET A 7 9.27 0.91 9.19
CA MET A 7 9.44 -0.46 9.71
C MET A 7 9.16 -1.50 8.62
N ARG A 8 9.97 -2.54 8.51
CA ARG A 8 9.80 -3.61 7.52
C ARG A 8 9.71 -4.96 8.21
N ILE A 9 8.82 -5.82 7.71
CA ILE A 9 8.75 -7.23 8.09
C ILE A 9 8.95 -8.10 6.85
N ARG A 10 9.45 -9.32 7.05
CA ARG A 10 9.75 -10.25 5.94
C ARG A 10 8.52 -11.01 5.46
N GLU A 11 7.58 -11.29 6.36
CA GLU A 11 6.44 -12.16 6.05
C GLU A 11 5.13 -11.65 6.67
N PRO A 12 4.16 -11.20 5.84
CA PRO A 12 4.31 -10.85 4.42
C PRO A 12 5.37 -9.77 4.21
N LYS A 13 6.07 -9.74 3.08
CA LYS A 13 7.09 -8.72 2.79
C LYS A 13 6.43 -7.35 2.60
N THR A 14 6.45 -6.52 3.64
CA THR A 14 5.77 -5.21 3.64
C THR A 14 6.62 -4.13 4.29
N THR A 15 6.23 -2.87 4.07
CA THR A 15 6.77 -1.69 4.77
C THR A 15 5.62 -0.95 5.45
N ALA A 16 5.82 -0.55 6.70
CA ALA A 16 4.93 0.34 7.43
C ALA A 16 5.59 1.70 7.67
N LEU A 17 4.79 2.76 7.55
CA LEU A 17 5.09 4.11 7.99
C LEU A 17 4.27 4.37 9.25
N ILE A 18 4.93 4.59 10.38
CA ILE A 18 4.30 4.80 11.69
C ILE A 18 4.50 6.25 12.09
N PHE A 19 3.39 6.98 12.26
CA PHE A 19 3.40 8.40 12.59
C PHE A 19 3.27 8.62 14.09
N ALA A 20 3.74 9.77 14.59
CA ALA A 20 3.63 10.14 16.01
C ALA A 20 2.17 10.20 16.51
N SER A 21 1.20 10.42 15.62
CA SER A 21 -0.23 10.38 15.92
C SER A 21 -0.80 8.99 16.19
N GLY A 22 0.01 7.92 16.04
CA GLY A 22 -0.44 6.53 16.13
C GLY A 22 -1.06 6.00 14.83
N LYS A 23 -1.26 6.85 13.82
CA LYS A 23 -1.66 6.39 12.47
C LYS A 23 -0.54 5.58 11.83
N MET A 24 -0.93 4.61 11.01
CA MET A 24 -0.01 3.74 10.29
C MET A 24 -0.45 3.57 8.85
N VAL A 25 0.50 3.59 7.93
CA VAL A 25 0.30 3.21 6.53
C VAL A 25 1.12 1.95 6.25
N CYS A 26 0.49 0.90 5.72
CA CYS A 26 1.14 -0.34 5.34
C CYS A 26 1.10 -0.50 3.81
N THR A 27 2.25 -0.78 3.19
CA THR A 27 2.39 -0.95 1.73
C THR A 27 3.22 -2.18 1.37
N GLY A 28 3.08 -2.65 0.13
CA GLY A 28 3.85 -3.76 -0.44
C GLY A 28 3.19 -5.14 -0.35
N ALA A 29 2.02 -5.25 0.28
CA ALA A 29 1.24 -6.48 0.26
C ALA A 29 0.65 -6.73 -1.14
N LYS A 30 0.58 -8.01 -1.54
CA LYS A 30 0.04 -8.45 -2.84
C LYS A 30 -1.38 -9.03 -2.77
N SER A 31 -1.97 -9.06 -1.58
CA SER A 31 -3.36 -9.46 -1.35
C SER A 31 -3.92 -8.72 -0.15
N GLU A 32 -5.25 -8.62 -0.09
CA GLU A 32 -5.95 -7.99 1.03
C GLU A 32 -5.67 -8.70 2.35
N ASP A 33 -5.65 -10.03 2.33
CA ASP A 33 -5.33 -10.87 3.49
C ASP A 33 -3.91 -10.62 4.01
N HIS A 34 -2.93 -10.56 3.10
CA HIS A 34 -1.55 -10.24 3.48
C HIS A 34 -1.43 -8.80 4.01
N SER A 35 -2.18 -7.85 3.44
CA SER A 35 -2.21 -6.47 3.92
C SER A 35 -2.73 -6.40 5.36
N LYS A 36 -3.87 -7.05 5.63
CA LYS A 36 -4.49 -7.11 6.96
C LYS A 36 -3.61 -7.84 7.97
N LEU A 37 -3.00 -8.97 7.57
CA LEU A 37 -2.08 -9.72 8.40
C LEU A 37 -0.84 -8.91 8.77
N ALA A 38 -0.21 -8.24 7.79
CA ALA A 38 0.96 -7.41 8.02
C ALA A 38 0.63 -6.23 8.96
N ALA A 39 -0.47 -5.52 8.72
CA ALA A 39 -0.92 -4.42 9.58
C ALA A 39 -1.17 -4.88 11.03
N ARG A 40 -1.76 -6.07 11.23
CA ARG A 40 -1.89 -6.70 12.56
C ARG A 40 -0.54 -7.02 13.20
N LYS A 41 0.43 -7.54 12.42
CA LYS A 41 1.79 -7.82 12.92
C LYS A 41 2.49 -6.54 13.38
N TYR A 42 2.38 -5.44 12.62
CA TYR A 42 2.93 -4.15 13.03
C TYR A 42 2.28 -3.61 14.31
N ALA A 43 0.95 -3.65 14.42
CA ALA A 43 0.26 -3.28 15.65
C ALA A 43 0.73 -4.13 16.84
N ARG A 44 0.95 -5.44 16.64
CA ARG A 44 1.48 -6.34 17.67
C ARG A 44 2.91 -6.00 18.08
N ILE A 45 3.77 -5.58 17.16
CA ILE A 45 5.12 -5.10 17.49
C ILE A 45 5.03 -3.87 18.39
N VAL A 46 4.19 -2.90 18.04
CA VAL A 46 3.98 -1.69 18.84
C VAL A 46 3.47 -2.03 20.25
N GLN A 47 2.53 -2.99 20.36
CA GLN A 47 2.08 -3.50 21.66
C GLN A 47 3.19 -4.14 22.49
N LYS A 48 4.05 -4.95 21.86
CA LYS A 48 5.18 -5.61 22.55
C LYS A 48 6.22 -4.62 23.08
N LEU A 49 6.28 -3.41 22.53
CA LEU A 49 7.10 -2.32 23.03
C LEU A 49 6.48 -1.58 24.23
N GLY A 50 5.32 -2.01 24.73
CA GLY A 50 4.66 -1.44 25.91
C GLY A 50 3.62 -0.36 25.61
N PHE A 51 3.34 -0.07 24.34
CA PHE A 51 2.33 0.93 23.99
C PHE A 51 0.92 0.31 23.91
N PRO A 52 -0.15 1.03 24.34
CA PRO A 52 -1.53 0.54 24.32
C PRO A 52 -2.16 0.58 22.90
N ALA A 53 -1.43 0.14 21.88
CA ALA A 53 -1.90 0.14 20.50
C ALA A 53 -3.05 -0.85 20.29
N LYS A 54 -4.09 -0.44 19.57
CA LYS A 54 -5.21 -1.28 19.16
C LYS A 54 -5.30 -1.30 17.64
N PHE A 55 -5.49 -2.49 17.07
CA PHE A 55 -5.73 -2.62 15.63
C PHE A 55 -7.18 -2.25 15.32
N LYS A 56 -7.40 -1.07 14.74
CA LYS A 56 -8.71 -0.51 14.39
C LYS A 56 -8.65 0.19 13.03
N ASP A 57 -9.81 0.41 12.43
CA ASP A 57 -9.99 1.22 11.22
C ASP A 57 -9.11 0.80 10.03
N PHE A 58 -8.91 -0.51 9.87
CA PHE A 58 -8.21 -1.05 8.71
C PHE A 58 -9.01 -0.78 7.44
N LYS A 59 -8.41 0.00 6.53
CA LYS A 59 -8.98 0.34 5.23
C LYS A 59 -7.90 0.24 4.16
N ILE A 60 -8.20 -0.45 3.06
CA ILE A 60 -7.38 -0.43 1.85
C ILE A 60 -7.63 0.90 1.14
N GLN A 61 -6.57 1.68 0.95
CA GLN A 61 -6.65 3.01 0.32
C GLN A 61 -6.34 2.99 -1.17
N ASN A 62 -5.52 2.04 -1.61
CA ASN A 62 -5.12 1.91 -3.01
C ASN A 62 -4.79 0.44 -3.32
N ILE A 63 -5.12 0.01 -4.54
CA ILE A 63 -4.76 -1.29 -5.10
C ILE A 63 -4.12 -1.01 -6.46
N VAL A 64 -2.92 -1.53 -6.68
CA VAL A 64 -2.20 -1.39 -7.95
C VAL A 64 -2.15 -2.76 -8.61
N GLY A 65 -2.67 -2.84 -9.84
CA GLY A 65 -2.57 -4.00 -10.72
C GLY A 65 -1.76 -3.66 -11.97
N SER A 66 -1.12 -4.68 -12.55
CA SER A 66 -0.36 -4.55 -13.80
C SER A 66 -0.69 -5.72 -14.71
N CYS A 67 -0.83 -5.47 -16.00
CA CYS A 67 -1.02 -6.49 -17.03
C CYS A 67 -0.10 -6.24 -18.23
N ASP A 68 0.05 -7.27 -19.06
CA ASP A 68 0.79 -7.20 -20.32
C ASP A 68 -0.08 -7.87 -21.40
N VAL A 69 -0.40 -7.10 -22.45
CA VAL A 69 -1.27 -7.53 -23.54
C VAL A 69 -0.55 -8.30 -24.64
N LYS A 70 0.78 -8.41 -24.58
CA LYS A 70 1.61 -9.21 -25.51
C LYS A 70 1.60 -8.75 -26.98
N PHE A 71 1.18 -7.52 -27.26
CA PHE A 71 1.31 -6.87 -28.57
C PHE A 71 1.42 -5.34 -28.42
N PRO A 72 2.03 -4.62 -29.39
CA PRO A 72 2.15 -3.17 -29.31
C PRO A 72 0.81 -2.46 -29.58
N ILE A 73 0.60 -1.31 -28.92
CA ILE A 73 -0.57 -0.44 -29.12
C ILE A 73 -0.09 0.91 -29.67
N ARG A 74 -0.77 1.43 -30.71
CA ARG A 74 -0.50 2.77 -31.26
C ARG A 74 -1.15 3.85 -30.38
N LEU A 75 -0.38 4.39 -29.43
CA LEU A 75 -0.88 5.32 -28.42
C LEU A 75 -1.38 6.66 -28.99
N GLU A 76 -0.75 7.19 -30.03
CA GLU A 76 -1.20 8.44 -30.68
C GLU A 76 -2.64 8.32 -31.22
N GLY A 77 -2.94 7.21 -31.91
CA GLY A 77 -4.28 6.95 -32.43
C GLY A 77 -5.30 6.76 -31.31
N LEU A 78 -4.93 6.06 -30.24
CA LEU A 78 -5.78 5.87 -29.07
C LEU A 78 -6.09 7.20 -28.38
N ALA A 79 -5.08 8.04 -28.18
CA ALA A 79 -5.21 9.35 -27.55
C ALA A 79 -6.09 10.30 -28.38
N TYR A 80 -5.90 10.33 -29.70
CA TYR A 80 -6.73 11.12 -30.60
C TYR A 80 -8.20 10.65 -30.58
N SER A 81 -8.45 9.34 -30.63
CA SER A 81 -9.82 8.78 -30.61
C SER A 81 -10.51 8.88 -29.25
N HIS A 82 -9.77 8.89 -28.13
CA HIS A 82 -10.32 8.87 -26.77
C HIS A 82 -9.81 10.01 -25.88
N GLY A 83 -9.61 11.21 -26.45
CA GLY A 83 -9.08 12.37 -25.73
C GLY A 83 -9.92 12.85 -24.54
N ALA A 84 -11.22 12.55 -24.50
CA ALA A 84 -12.08 12.85 -23.35
C ALA A 84 -11.71 12.08 -22.07
N PHE A 85 -11.03 10.93 -22.21
CA PHE A 85 -10.67 10.04 -21.11
C PHE A 85 -9.16 9.80 -20.98
N SER A 86 -8.38 10.30 -21.95
CA SER A 86 -6.96 10.01 -22.08
C SER A 86 -6.18 11.31 -22.15
N SER A 87 -5.07 11.38 -21.42
CA SER A 87 -4.03 12.39 -21.59
C SER A 87 -2.75 11.65 -21.96
N TYR A 88 -2.21 11.98 -23.13
CA TYR A 88 -1.02 11.38 -23.70
C TYR A 88 -0.08 12.48 -24.18
#